data_AF-A0A8T4NYI7-F1
#
_entry.id   AF-A0A8T4NYI7-F1
#
_cell.length_a   1.000
_cell.length_b   1.000
_cell.length_c   1.000
_cell.angle_alpha   90.00
_cell.angle_beta   90.00
_cell.angle_gamma   90.00
#
_symmetry.space_group_name_H-M   'P 1'
#
loop_
_entity.id
_entity.type
_entity.pdbx_description
1 polymer ?
#
loop_
_entity_poly.entity_id
_entity_poly.type
_entity_poly.pdbx_seq_one_letter_code
_entity_poly.pdbx_strand_id
1 'polypeptide(L)'
;YLFYAYKKRDFNLANSYNWFVKNVNKFLSLPREKRNETYVGFCFLHGIEVLIILLFLTIFSKSFFFIFIGFSLHFLFDYFSESFSMDRIDKFSVIHDFKQLKNLKFIEDVTER
;
A
#
# COMPACT_ATOMS: atom_id res chain seq x y z
N TYR A 1 -8.39 3.51 -0.54
CA TYR A 1 -9.81 3.64 -0.92
C TYR A 1 -10.43 2.32 -1.37
N LEU A 2 -10.04 1.72 -2.50
CA LEU A 2 -10.69 0.48 -3.02
C LEU A 2 -10.74 -0.67 -2.01
N PHE A 3 -9.63 -0.89 -1.28
CA PHE A 3 -9.58 -1.88 -0.22
C PHE A 3 -10.60 -1.61 0.90
N TYR A 4 -10.75 -0.35 1.31
CA TYR A 4 -11.76 0.05 2.30
C TYR A 4 -13.17 -0.20 1.77
N ALA A 5 -13.46 0.22 0.54
CA ALA A 5 -14.78 0.02 -0.07
C ALA A 5 -15.16 -1.46 -0.16
N TYR A 6 -14.19 -2.31 -0.50
CA TYR A 6 -14.37 -3.76 -0.46
C TYR A 6 -14.62 -4.28 0.97
N LYS A 7 -13.78 -3.90 1.93
CA LYS A 7 -13.80 -4.43 3.31
C LYS A 7 -15.01 -3.96 4.11
N LYS A 8 -15.36 -2.67 4.01
CA LYS A 8 -16.43 -2.01 4.79
C LYS A 8 -17.74 -1.88 4.04
N ARG A 9 -17.77 -2.25 2.74
CA ARG A 9 -18.94 -2.08 1.85
C ARG A 9 -19.44 -0.62 1.81
N ASP A 10 -18.52 0.33 1.96
CA ASP A 10 -18.79 1.77 2.00
C ASP A 10 -17.90 2.51 0.98
N PHE A 11 -18.53 3.26 0.07
CA PHE A 11 -17.86 4.04 -0.96
C PHE A 11 -17.70 5.52 -0.57
N ASN A 12 -18.01 5.88 0.67
CA ASN A 12 -17.78 7.24 1.14
C ASN A 12 -16.27 7.50 1.30
N LEU A 13 -15.77 8.49 0.55
CA LEU A 13 -14.35 8.83 0.53
C LEU A 13 -13.85 9.37 1.88
N ALA A 14 -14.65 10.18 2.56
CA ALA A 14 -14.29 10.75 3.87
C ALA A 14 -14.19 9.65 4.93
N ASN A 15 -15.13 8.71 4.95
CA ASN A 15 -15.08 7.56 5.85
C ASN A 15 -13.86 6.68 5.54
N SER A 16 -13.54 6.48 4.25
CA SER A 16 -12.35 5.75 3.84
C SER A 16 -11.07 6.42 4.36
N TYR A 17 -10.93 7.72 4.12
CA TYR A 17 -9.77 8.50 4.59
C TYR A 17 -9.63 8.41 6.11
N ASN A 18 -10.70 8.70 6.85
CA ASN A 18 -10.70 8.65 8.31
C ASN A 18 -10.35 7.26 8.84
N TRP A 19 -10.84 6.21 8.19
CA TRP A 19 -10.52 4.82 8.53
C TRP A 19 -9.03 4.50 8.30
N PHE A 20 -8.46 4.94 7.17
CA PHE A 20 -7.02 4.75 6.92
C PHE A 20 -6.16 5.51 7.91
N VAL A 21 -6.44 6.80 8.17
CA VAL A 21 -5.69 7.61 9.14
C VAL A 21 -5.72 6.97 10.54
N LYS A 22 -6.91 6.56 11.01
CA LYS A 22 -7.06 5.90 12.31
C LYS A 22 -6.22 4.63 12.41
N ASN A 23 -6.25 3.78 11.37
CA ASN A 23 -5.54 2.51 11.37
C ASN A 23 -4.03 2.65 11.18
N VAL A 24 -3.58 3.66 10.41
CA VAL A 24 -2.15 4.00 10.31
C VAL A 24 -1.62 4.48 11.66
N ASN A 25 -2.34 5.36 12.36
CA ASN A 25 -1.92 5.83 13.69
C ASN A 25 -1.83 4.67 14.69
N LYS A 26 -2.81 3.76 14.68
CA LYS A 26 -2.75 2.53 15.47
C LYS A 26 -1.54 1.67 15.13
N PHE A 27 -1.26 1.47 13.84
CA PHE A 27 -0.11 0.70 13.39
C PHE A 27 1.23 1.31 13.84
N LEU A 28 1.40 2.62 13.67
CA LEU A 28 2.61 3.33 14.08
C LEU A 28 2.83 3.31 15.60
N SER A 29 1.76 3.18 16.39
CA SER A 29 1.86 3.01 17.85
C SER A 29 2.33 1.62 18.29
N LEU A 30 2.34 0.62 17.40
CA LEU A 30 2.81 -0.72 17.74
C LEU A 30 4.34 -0.79 17.80
N PRO A 31 4.90 -1.66 18.68
CA PRO A 31 6.30 -2.04 18.60
C PRO A 31 6.63 -2.59 17.20
N ARG A 32 7.86 -2.35 16.73
CA ARG A 32 8.31 -2.73 15.38
C ARG A 32 8.08 -4.21 15.06
N GLU A 33 8.35 -5.11 16.00
CA GLU A 33 8.12 -6.55 15.82
C GLU A 33 6.65 -6.85 15.48
N LYS A 34 5.72 -6.19 16.18
CA LYS A 34 4.27 -6.34 15.91
C LYS A 34 3.85 -5.68 14.60
N ARG A 35 4.50 -4.58 14.20
CA ARG A 35 4.22 -3.95 12.89
C ARG A 35 4.51 -4.92 11.74
N ASN A 36 5.60 -5.67 11.82
CA ASN A 36 5.96 -6.66 10.80
C ASN A 36 5.02 -7.87 10.73
N GLU A 37 4.16 -8.09 11.73
CA GLU A 37 3.12 -9.12 11.76
C GLU A 37 1.72 -8.58 11.45
N THR A 38 1.60 -7.25 11.31
CA THR A 38 0.32 -6.57 11.16
C THR A 38 0.19 -5.98 9.75
N TYR A 39 -1.04 -5.99 9.22
CA TYR A 39 -1.36 -5.42 7.91
C TYR A 39 -2.41 -4.30 8.05
N VAL A 40 -2.12 -3.13 7.47
CA VAL A 40 -3.00 -1.95 7.55
C VAL A 40 -3.99 -1.93 6.39
N GLY A 41 -3.57 -2.37 5.21
CA GLY A 41 -4.44 -2.46 4.06
C GLY A 41 -3.70 -2.71 2.76
N PHE A 42 -4.47 -3.07 1.74
CA PHE A 42 -3.95 -3.48 0.44
C PHE A 42 -3.99 -2.33 -0.58
N CYS A 43 -2.85 -2.07 -1.22
CA CYS A 43 -2.70 -1.05 -2.26
C CYS A 43 -2.69 -1.69 -3.66
N PHE A 44 -3.89 -1.91 -4.22
CA PHE A 44 -4.09 -2.65 -5.48
C PHE A 44 -3.42 -2.05 -6.74
N LEU A 45 -2.98 -0.79 -6.70
CA LEU A 45 -2.31 -0.10 -7.82
C LEU A 45 -0.97 0.50 -7.38
N HIS A 46 -0.28 -0.18 -6.48
CA HIS A 46 1.02 0.24 -5.97
C HIS A 46 1.92 -1.00 -5.98
N GLY A 47 2.91 -0.97 -6.86
CA GLY A 47 3.78 -2.12 -7.14
C GLY A 47 4.38 -2.08 -8.53
N ILE A 48 5.46 -2.83 -8.72
CA ILE A 48 6.25 -2.90 -9.97
C ILE A 48 5.39 -3.22 -11.19
N GLU A 49 4.25 -3.91 -11.01
CA GLU A 49 3.30 -4.22 -12.08
C GLU A 49 2.76 -2.94 -12.76
N VAL A 50 2.52 -1.86 -12.00
CA VAL A 50 2.07 -0.58 -12.56
C VAL A 50 3.17 0.06 -13.40
N LEU A 51 4.43 -0.03 -12.98
CA LEU A 51 5.57 0.47 -13.76
C LEU A 51 5.72 -0.28 -15.07
N ILE A 52 5.53 -1.60 -15.06
CA ILE A 52 5.56 -2.43 -16.28
C ILE A 52 4.45 -1.99 -17.25
N ILE A 53 3.22 -1.81 -16.76
CA ILE A 53 2.09 -1.35 -17.59
C ILE A 53 2.39 0.04 -18.18
N LEU A 54 2.85 0.99 -17.36
CA LEU A 54 3.20 2.33 -17.83
C LEU A 54 4.31 2.31 -18.88
N LEU A 55 5.30 1.43 -18.73
CA LEU A 55 6.37 1.26 -19.70
C LEU A 55 5.83 0.73 -21.04
N PHE A 56 4.94 -0.26 -21.03
CA PHE A 56 4.28 -0.73 -22.26
C PHE A 56 3.44 0.36 -22.92
N LEU A 57 2.76 1.20 -22.13
CA LEU A 57 1.95 2.30 -22.66
C LEU A 57 2.76 3.38 -23.36
N THR A 58 4.09 3.44 -23.14
CA THR A 58 4.97 4.37 -23.86
C THR A 58 4.99 4.16 -25.38
N ILE A 59 4.67 2.95 -25.84
CA ILE A 59 4.54 2.61 -27.27
C ILE A 59 3.43 3.44 -27.92
N PHE A 60 2.36 3.75 -27.18
CA PHE A 60 1.21 4.51 -27.68
C PHE A 60 1.39 6.02 -27.52
N SER A 61 2.07 6.49 -26.47
CA SER A 61 2.35 7.91 -26.28
C SER A 61 3.56 8.15 -25.37
N LYS A 62 4.41 9.11 -25.77
CA LYS A 62 5.55 9.57 -24.97
C LYS A 62 5.13 10.20 -23.63
N SER A 63 3.88 10.67 -23.50
CA SER A 63 3.37 11.17 -22.22
C SER A 63 3.39 10.11 -21.12
N PHE A 64 3.20 8.83 -21.46
CA PHE A 64 3.29 7.75 -20.48
C PHE A 64 4.70 7.55 -19.94
N PHE A 65 5.73 7.94 -20.69
CA PHE A 65 7.11 7.89 -20.19
C PHE A 65 7.33 8.92 -19.08
N PHE A 66 6.75 10.12 -19.22
CA PHE A 66 6.78 11.12 -18.14
C PHE A 66 6.04 10.62 -16.90
N ILE A 67 4.87 10.00 -17.06
CA ILE A 67 4.11 9.39 -15.96
C ILE A 67 4.92 8.26 -15.31
N PHE A 68 5.55 7.40 -16.10
CA PHE A 68 6.41 6.33 -15.63
C PHE A 68 7.57 6.84 -14.75
N ILE A 69 8.26 7.90 -15.17
CA ILE A 69 9.33 8.52 -14.37
C ILE A 69 8.77 9.02 -13.03
N GLY A 70 7.64 9.73 -13.05
CA GLY A 70 6.99 10.22 -11.84
C GLY A 70 6.62 9.10 -10.85
N PHE A 71 6.03 8.01 -11.36
CA PHE A 71 5.70 6.84 -10.55
C PHE A 71 6.96 6.11 -10.03
N SER A 72 8.01 6.03 -10.86
CA SER A 72 9.28 5.40 -10.46
C SER A 72 9.93 6.15 -9.31
N LEU A 73 9.96 7.49 -9.37
CA LEU A 73 10.45 8.34 -8.28
C LEU A 73 9.59 8.21 -7.02
N HIS A 74 8.26 8.17 -7.16
CA HIS A 74 7.36 7.95 -6.04
C HIS A 74 7.65 6.62 -5.32
N PHE A 75 7.77 5.51 -6.05
CA PHE A 75 8.08 4.21 -5.45
C PHE A 75 9.47 4.15 -4.84
N LEU A 76 10.44 4.85 -5.43
CA LEU A 76 11.78 4.96 -4.86
C LEU A 76 11.74 5.62 -3.48
N PHE A 77 10.97 6.70 -3.32
CA PHE A 77 10.81 7.36 -2.02
C PHE A 77 10.07 6.49 -1.01
N ASP A 78 9.01 5.79 -1.43
CA ASP A 78 8.30 4.85 -0.57
C ASP A 78 9.23 3.72 -0.08
N TYR A 79 10.04 3.14 -0.97
CA TYR A 79 11.04 2.13 -0.62
C TYR A 79 12.06 2.65 0.41
N PHE A 80 12.61 3.85 0.19
CA PHE A 80 13.56 4.42 1.15
C PHE A 80 12.91 4.72 2.50
N SER A 81 11.69 5.23 2.53
CA SER A 81 10.95 5.49 3.77
C SER A 81 10.70 4.21 4.57
N GLU A 82 10.29 3.14 3.91
CA GLU A 82 10.02 1.85 4.56
C GLU A 82 11.32 1.17 5.00
N SER A 83 12.35 1.19 4.15
CA SER A 83 13.67 0.65 4.47
C SER A 83 14.34 1.37 5.65
N PHE A 84 14.23 2.71 5.71
CA PHE A 84 14.77 3.49 6.82
C PHE A 84 14.02 3.24 8.14
N SER A 85 12.71 3.02 8.06
CA SER A 85 11.90 2.61 9.21
C SER A 85 12.21 1.18 9.67
N MET A 86 12.97 0.43 8.84
CA MET A 86 13.25 -1.00 8.96
C MET A 86 11.99 -1.85 9.20
N ASP A 87 10.86 -1.33 8.74
CA ASP A 87 9.60 -2.03 8.71
C ASP A 87 9.60 -2.95 7.47
N ARG A 88 8.63 -3.86 7.43
CA ARG A 88 8.41 -4.70 6.28
C ARG A 88 8.15 -3.84 5.04
N ILE A 89 8.74 -4.24 3.92
CA ILE A 89 8.53 -3.60 2.63
C ILE A 89 7.20 -4.10 2.08
N ASP A 90 6.20 -3.22 2.12
CA ASP A 90 4.91 -3.45 1.50
C ASP A 90 4.86 -2.68 0.17
N LYS A 91 3.84 -2.91 -0.65
CA LYS A 91 3.59 -2.17 -1.89
C LYS A 91 4.66 -2.31 -2.98
N PHE A 92 5.63 -3.21 -2.83
CA PHE A 92 6.61 -3.48 -3.88
C PHE A 92 5.99 -4.24 -5.07
N SER A 93 5.10 -5.18 -4.78
CA SER A 93 4.40 -5.99 -5.78
C SER A 93 2.99 -6.32 -5.29
N VAL A 94 2.03 -6.20 -6.19
CA VAL A 94 0.63 -6.58 -5.92
C VAL A 94 0.54 -8.07 -5.57
N ILE A 95 1.33 -8.93 -6.22
CA ILE A 95 1.37 -10.37 -5.95
C ILE A 95 1.94 -10.64 -4.55
N HIS A 96 3.05 -9.97 -4.22
CA HIS A 96 3.66 -10.07 -2.90
C HIS A 96 2.66 -9.66 -1.82
N ASP A 97 2.08 -8.47 -1.95
CA ASP A 97 1.11 -7.92 -1.01
C ASP A 97 -0.16 -8.77 -0.88
N PHE A 98 -0.59 -9.42 -1.95
CA PHE A 98 -1.72 -10.34 -1.90
C PHE A 98 -1.41 -11.61 -1.09
N LYS A 99 -0.18 -12.12 -1.14
CA LYS A 99 0.25 -13.22 -0.25
C LYS A 99 0.27 -12.76 1.20
N GLN A 100 0.78 -11.56 1.45
CA GLN A 100 0.85 -10.97 2.78
C GLN A 100 -0.54 -10.76 3.39
N LEU A 101 -1.49 -10.26 2.60
CA LEU A 101 -2.90 -10.08 2.99
C LEU A 101 -3.51 -11.36 3.58
N LYS A 102 -3.10 -12.54 3.13
CA LYS A 102 -3.59 -13.83 3.63
C LYS A 102 -2.90 -14.31 4.90
N ASN A 103 -1.65 -13.90 5.12
CA ASN A 103 -0.80 -14.43 6.18
C ASN A 103 -0.76 -13.55 7.42
N LEU A 104 -1.06 -12.26 7.29
CA LEU A 104 -0.94 -11.27 8.35
C LEU A 104 -2.29 -10.95 8.99
N LYS A 105 -2.24 -10.50 10.25
CA LYS A 105 -3.44 -10.04 10.97
C LYS A 105 -3.73 -8.59 10.61
N PHE A 106 -5.01 -8.24 10.45
CA PHE A 106 -5.35 -6.84 10.26
C PHE A 106 -5.19 -6.06 11.57
N ILE A 107 -4.77 -4.81 11.46
CA ILE A 107 -4.62 -3.91 12.62
C ILE A 107 -5.88 -3.79 13.48
N GLU A 108 -7.07 -3.89 12.87
CA GLU A 108 -8.34 -3.93 13.58
C GLU A 108 -8.40 -5.13 14.54
N ASP A 109 -8.02 -6.33 14.08
CA ASP A 109 -8.05 -7.57 14.86
C ASP A 109 -6.99 -7.62 15.97
N VAL A 110 -5.91 -6.84 15.82
CA VAL A 110 -4.79 -6.78 16.77
C VAL A 110 -5.05 -5.74 17.87
N THR A 111 -5.83 -4.70 17.59
CA THR A 111 -6.08 -3.58 18.53
C THR A 111 -7.42 -3.66 19.25
N GLU A 112 -8.33 -4.53 18.81
CA GLU A 112 -9.63 -4.78 19.45
C GLU A 112 -9.61 -5.96 20.44
N ARG A 113 -8.43 -6.54 20.71
CA ARG A 113 -8.17 -7.52 21.78
C ARG A 113 -7.41 -6.89 22.92
#